data_AF-A0A9R0JDU8-F1
#
_entry.id   AF-A0A9R0JDU8-F1
#
_cell.length_a   1.000
_cell.length_b   1.000
_cell.length_c   1.000
_cell.angle_alpha   90.00
_cell.angle_beta   90.00
_cell.angle_gamma   90.00
#
_symmetry.space_group_name_H-M   'P 1'
#
loop_
_entity.id
_entity.type
_entity.pdbx_description
1 polymer ?
#
loop_
_entity_poly.entity_id
_entity_poly.type
_entity_poly.pdbx_seq_one_letter_code
_entity_poly.pdbx_strand_id
1 'polypeptide(L)'
;MQQAGPSYIAFANQMYCRRTAGLEQEVENLKKKLTDCIKENSNIKEELSEAQRIKTYIDQLHKLEVAKNTEVAKQLEYLRGVVTSAFNDRDHAILEAEKAKENEDMMSQKMNDAEKRLQELTVGSAETQEKLSSMKMKLAKQDQELDIYREIINKFYKIRQQAFIGNGDEESECDDQCDDVSWDEKRECLYYDSSESWSFNVHKEASLANYVAALQEELENVRSDLQNKMQMGWEIEKHLKSRVTVLEKKRILSGRLIVEGISSMRDYHSQQKTYIMKLLDDEKTYLKSVVSSIQEKIEEFPKDIRSVEVTDSAVPNVSRMVDSSEALSQALQEKVSTLLLLSQQEERHLFEKNVQGALQETLDELQRTLQLATQEKVNALLELAEVKREYQLLLEKTTETEEGNLLITKPAEGKVTTLERDGKLKNLFKKASLKRWLVTQESPPAVTLPNMGPEGGSLNRGSNHNVNDARLRIDIATLKESMQNLERLTFDIRKLRVSLIQAKHARSSKSADPSTMKVLDEIIREAEMVKIALSAALPLSWSGGEGDLAASSSDTISISEENNEKMDPVSAAGIEMVELLILAAQIMKERVVKKMEKRNRRENRLQ
;
A
#
# COMPACT_ATOMS: atom_id res chain seq x y z
N MET A 1 59.78 101.57 90.37
CA MET A 1 60.81 101.20 89.38
C MET A 1 60.09 100.91 88.06
N GLN A 2 60.45 101.70 87.04
CA GLN A 2 60.08 101.71 85.61
C GLN A 2 58.61 101.50 85.20
N GLN A 3 57.98 102.64 84.85
CA GLN A 3 56.78 102.77 84.04
C GLN A 3 57.04 102.28 82.61
N ALA A 4 56.29 101.28 82.13
CA ALA A 4 56.08 101.07 80.70
C ALA A 4 54.96 102.01 80.23
N GLY A 5 55.23 102.85 79.22
CA GLY A 5 54.29 103.86 78.76
C GLY A 5 53.03 103.28 78.07
N PRO A 6 51.97 104.09 77.88
CA PRO A 6 50.67 103.68 77.31
C PRO A 6 50.71 102.96 75.94
N SER A 7 51.81 103.10 75.20
CA SER A 7 52.03 102.51 73.87
C SER A 7 52.30 100.99 73.88
N TYR A 8 52.87 100.43 74.95
CA TYR A 8 53.19 98.99 75.03
C TYR A 8 51.94 98.12 75.21
N ILE A 9 50.99 98.58 76.03
CA ILE A 9 49.71 97.90 76.28
C ILE A 9 48.85 97.86 75.00
N ALA A 10 48.83 98.96 74.23
CA ALA A 10 48.11 99.03 72.96
C ALA A 10 48.67 98.04 71.90
N PHE A 11 49.99 97.91 71.81
CA PHE A 11 50.64 96.97 70.88
C PHE A 11 50.41 95.51 71.28
N ALA A 12 50.52 95.18 72.57
CA ALA A 12 50.21 93.85 73.08
C ALA A 12 48.75 93.47 72.79
N ASN A 13 47.81 94.38 73.03
CA ASN A 13 46.39 94.17 72.71
C ASN A 13 46.15 93.96 71.21
N GLN A 14 46.82 94.72 70.33
CA GLN A 14 46.69 94.53 68.88
C GLN A 14 47.21 93.15 68.44
N MET A 15 48.32 92.68 69.00
CA MET A 15 48.85 91.34 68.75
C MET A 15 47.90 90.24 69.26
N TYR A 16 47.35 90.39 70.47
CA TYR A 16 46.35 89.46 70.99
C TYR A 16 45.09 89.43 70.11
N CYS A 17 44.54 90.58 69.71
CA CYS A 17 43.39 90.64 68.81
C CYS A 17 43.67 89.97 67.45
N ARG A 18 44.86 90.20 66.86
CA ARG A 18 45.25 89.52 65.61
C ARG A 18 45.38 88.01 65.77
N ARG A 19 45.98 87.55 66.87
CA ARG A 19 46.09 86.11 67.16
C ARG A 19 44.72 85.49 67.40
N THR A 20 43.84 86.16 68.14
CA THR A 20 42.45 85.72 68.37
C THR A 20 41.68 85.64 67.06
N ALA A 21 41.73 86.66 66.19
CA ALA A 21 41.07 86.63 64.89
C ALA A 21 41.60 85.51 63.96
N GLY A 22 42.92 85.25 63.98
CA GLY A 22 43.51 84.13 63.24
C GLY A 22 43.03 82.77 63.76
N LEU A 23 42.97 82.60 65.08
CA LEU A 23 42.44 81.39 65.71
C LEU A 23 40.93 81.22 65.45
N GLU A 24 40.15 82.30 65.47
CA GLU A 24 38.72 82.27 65.12
C GLU A 24 38.50 81.84 63.67
N GLN A 25 39.32 82.34 62.73
CA GLN A 25 39.27 81.93 61.34
C GLN A 25 39.69 80.46 61.15
N GLU A 26 40.72 80.00 61.86
CA GLU A 26 41.11 78.59 61.88
C GLU A 26 40.00 77.70 62.44
N VAL A 27 39.35 78.12 63.53
CA VAL A 27 38.20 77.44 64.13
C VAL A 27 37.03 77.39 63.13
N GLU A 28 36.74 78.48 62.44
CA GLU A 28 35.65 78.51 61.46
C GLU A 28 35.95 77.64 60.23
N ASN A 29 37.20 77.65 59.75
CA ASN A 29 37.65 76.75 58.69
C ASN A 29 37.56 75.28 59.09
N LEU A 30 37.93 74.94 60.34
CA LEU A 30 37.82 73.58 60.87
C LEU A 30 36.37 73.15 61.05
N LYS A 31 35.49 74.05 61.50
CA LYS A 31 34.04 73.77 61.55
C LYS A 31 33.48 73.49 60.16
N LYS A 32 33.84 74.29 59.15
CA LYS A 32 33.40 74.05 57.77
C LYS A 32 33.85 72.68 57.26
N LYS A 33 35.15 72.36 57.42
CA LYS A 33 35.69 71.03 57.07
C LYS A 33 34.99 69.90 57.82
N LEU A 34 34.69 70.09 59.10
CA LEU A 34 33.93 69.13 59.89
C LEU A 34 32.51 68.93 59.34
N THR A 35 31.81 70.00 58.97
CA THR A 35 30.47 69.91 58.37
C THR A 35 30.48 69.24 57.01
N ASP A 36 31.49 69.51 56.17
CA ASP A 36 31.65 68.87 54.86
C ASP A 36 31.95 67.37 55.03
N CYS A 37 32.86 67.01 55.95
CA CYS A 37 33.17 65.62 56.28
C CYS A 37 31.95 64.85 56.84
N ILE A 38 31.10 65.50 57.65
CA ILE A 38 29.86 64.88 58.15
C ILE A 38 28.89 64.58 56.98
N LYS A 39 28.75 65.51 56.02
CA LYS A 39 27.89 65.31 54.84
C LYS A 39 28.39 64.18 53.96
N GLU A 40 29.70 64.13 53.67
CA GLU A 40 30.31 63.04 52.92
C GLU A 40 30.10 61.69 53.62
N ASN A 41 30.27 61.64 54.95
CA ASN A 41 30.02 60.42 55.72
C ASN A 41 28.54 59.99 55.68
N SER A 42 27.59 60.94 55.69
CA SER A 42 26.17 60.58 55.48
C SER A 42 25.90 60.05 54.08
N ASN A 43 26.51 60.64 53.04
CA ASN A 43 26.36 60.18 51.66
C ASN A 43 26.93 58.77 51.47
N ILE A 44 28.13 58.50 52.00
CA ILE A 44 28.76 57.16 51.93
C ILE A 44 27.89 56.11 52.67
N LYS A 45 27.25 56.48 53.78
CA LYS A 45 26.32 55.57 54.48
C LYS A 45 25.07 55.25 53.66
N GLU A 46 24.54 56.23 52.93
CA GLU A 46 23.42 56.03 52.02
C GLU A 46 23.83 55.12 50.85
N GLU A 47 24.95 55.42 50.18
CA GLU A 47 25.52 54.58 49.11
C GLU A 47 25.79 53.15 49.57
N LEU A 48 26.32 52.96 50.79
CA LEU A 48 26.53 51.63 51.37
C LEU A 48 25.21 50.88 51.60
N SER A 49 24.17 51.58 52.05
CA SER A 49 22.84 50.99 52.27
C SER A 49 22.18 50.58 50.94
N GLU A 50 22.36 51.38 49.89
CA GLU A 50 21.90 51.06 48.55
C GLU A 50 22.67 49.88 47.95
N ALA A 51 24.00 49.86 48.07
CA ALA A 51 24.82 48.74 47.64
C ALA A 51 24.42 47.43 48.35
N GLN A 52 24.08 47.49 49.64
CA GLN A 52 23.55 46.33 50.37
C GLN A 52 22.19 45.87 49.84
N ARG A 53 21.26 46.79 49.54
CA ARG A 53 19.98 46.43 48.91
C ARG A 53 20.18 45.78 47.54
N ILE A 54 21.02 46.38 46.69
CA ILE A 54 21.35 45.83 45.36
C ILE A 54 21.94 44.42 45.50
N LYS A 55 22.88 44.22 46.43
CA LYS A 55 23.45 42.88 46.71
C LYS A 55 22.36 41.87 47.06
N THR A 56 21.46 42.21 48.00
CA THR A 56 20.37 41.29 48.38
C THR A 56 19.43 40.97 47.22
N TYR A 57 19.19 41.93 46.34
CA TYR A 57 18.38 41.73 45.14
C TYR A 57 19.07 40.80 44.14
N ILE A 58 20.37 40.99 43.89
CA ILE A 58 21.17 40.10 43.02
C ILE A 58 21.21 38.67 43.60
N ASP A 59 21.38 38.52 44.92
CA ASP A 59 21.37 37.20 45.57
C ASP A 59 20.03 36.47 45.39
N GLN A 60 18.91 37.20 45.43
CA GLN A 60 17.58 36.64 45.17
C GLN A 60 17.41 36.24 43.70
N LEU A 61 17.82 37.09 42.76
CA LEU A 61 17.78 36.77 41.33
C LEU A 61 18.63 35.54 41.00
N HIS A 62 19.84 35.44 41.56
CA HIS A 62 20.70 34.29 41.37
C HIS A 62 20.06 33.00 41.90
N LYS A 63 19.43 33.02 43.07
CA LYS A 63 18.70 31.85 43.61
C LYS A 63 17.55 31.42 42.70
N LEU A 64 16.78 32.36 42.16
CA LEU A 64 15.69 32.06 41.23
C LEU A 64 16.22 31.46 39.93
N GLU A 65 17.33 31.97 39.40
CA GLU A 65 17.94 31.45 38.18
C GLU A 65 18.51 30.04 38.37
N VAL A 66 19.16 29.79 39.52
CA VAL A 66 19.60 28.43 39.89
C VAL A 66 18.40 27.47 39.96
N ALA A 67 17.29 27.87 40.58
CA ALA A 67 16.09 27.03 40.65
C ALA A 67 15.54 26.71 39.25
N LYS A 68 15.45 27.70 38.35
CA LYS A 68 15.05 27.48 36.94
C LYS A 68 16.01 26.51 36.23
N ASN A 69 17.31 26.69 36.37
CA ASN A 69 18.32 25.81 35.77
C ASN A 69 18.20 24.37 36.28
N THR A 70 17.94 24.17 37.59
CA THR A 70 17.72 22.82 38.13
C THR A 70 16.46 22.16 37.56
N GLU A 71 15.41 22.93 37.25
CA GLU A 71 14.19 22.39 36.67
C GLU A 71 14.37 22.04 35.18
N VAL A 72 15.02 22.91 34.41
CA VAL A 72 15.40 22.62 33.02
C VAL A 72 16.27 21.35 32.95
N ALA A 73 17.22 21.19 33.89
CA ALA A 73 18.04 19.98 33.95
C ALA A 73 17.20 18.70 34.18
N LYS A 74 16.20 18.73 35.06
CA LYS A 74 15.29 17.59 35.24
C LYS A 74 14.46 17.29 33.99
N GLN A 75 14.00 18.33 33.29
CA GLN A 75 13.25 18.15 32.04
C GLN A 75 14.13 17.51 30.95
N LEU A 76 15.39 17.93 30.84
CA LEU A 76 16.36 17.30 29.93
C LEU A 76 16.62 15.84 30.29
N GLU A 77 16.76 15.52 31.58
CA GLU A 77 16.92 14.14 32.06
C GLU A 77 15.70 13.27 31.71
N TYR A 78 14.50 13.81 31.89
CA TYR A 78 13.25 13.15 31.51
C TYR A 78 13.15 12.92 30.00
N LEU A 79 13.40 13.95 29.19
CA LEU A 79 13.38 13.84 27.73
C LEU A 79 14.41 12.83 27.24
N ARG A 80 15.61 12.82 27.83
CA ARG A 80 16.64 11.80 27.56
C ARG A 80 16.10 10.39 27.84
N GLY A 81 15.44 10.18 28.98
CA GLY A 81 14.83 8.91 29.34
C GLY A 81 13.75 8.44 28.36
N VAL A 82 12.86 9.36 27.96
CA VAL A 82 11.81 9.07 26.95
C VAL A 82 12.42 8.68 25.62
N VAL A 83 13.43 9.42 25.15
CA VAL A 83 14.14 9.13 23.89
C VAL A 83 14.84 7.78 23.96
N THR A 84 15.52 7.46 25.06
CA THR A 84 16.15 6.14 25.25
C THR A 84 15.12 5.01 25.25
N SER A 85 13.98 5.18 25.91
CA SER A 85 12.89 4.19 25.88
C SER A 85 12.35 3.99 24.47
N ALA A 86 12.09 5.07 23.74
CA ALA A 86 11.59 4.99 22.37
C ALA A 86 12.58 4.30 21.42
N PHE A 87 13.88 4.49 21.61
CA PHE A 87 14.91 3.76 20.86
C PHE A 87 14.91 2.27 21.20
N ASN A 88 14.81 1.91 22.48
CA ASN A 88 14.72 0.49 22.88
C ASN A 88 13.45 -0.18 22.31
N ASP A 89 12.31 0.49 22.35
CA ASP A 89 11.05 -0.02 21.79
C ASP A 89 11.14 -0.21 20.27
N ARG A 90 11.75 0.76 19.57
CA ARG A 90 12.02 0.66 18.13
C ARG A 90 12.93 -0.53 17.82
N ASP A 91 14.02 -0.68 18.56
CA ASP A 91 15.00 -1.73 18.32
C ASP A 91 14.39 -3.12 18.62
N HIS A 92 13.51 -3.23 19.62
CA HIS A 92 12.74 -4.43 19.87
C HIS A 92 11.77 -4.77 18.73
N ALA A 93 11.02 -3.77 18.24
CA ALA A 93 10.10 -3.95 17.12
C ALA A 93 10.82 -4.35 15.82
N ILE A 94 12.02 -3.80 15.57
CA ILE A 94 12.86 -4.19 14.43
C ILE A 94 13.26 -5.66 14.53
N LEU A 95 13.72 -6.11 15.70
CA LEU A 95 14.10 -7.51 15.91
C LEU A 95 12.91 -8.46 15.70
N GLU A 96 11.73 -8.11 16.21
CA GLU A 96 10.52 -8.90 15.97
C GLU A 96 10.13 -8.95 14.48
N ALA A 97 10.25 -7.84 13.76
CA ALA A 97 10.00 -7.77 12.33
C ALA A 97 11.00 -8.62 11.52
N GLU A 98 12.29 -8.60 11.88
CA GLU A 98 13.30 -9.46 11.26
C GLU A 98 13.00 -10.94 11.47
N LYS A 99 12.60 -11.33 12.68
CA LYS A 99 12.19 -12.70 12.99
C LYS A 99 10.93 -13.12 12.25
N ALA A 100 9.96 -12.21 12.11
CA ALA A 100 8.75 -12.47 11.32
C ALA A 100 9.09 -12.70 9.84
N LYS A 101 10.00 -11.90 9.29
CA LYS A 101 10.49 -12.03 7.91
C LYS A 101 11.23 -13.36 7.68
N GLU A 102 12.10 -13.77 8.60
CA GLU A 102 12.78 -15.08 8.50
C GLU A 102 11.77 -16.24 8.46
N ASN A 103 10.70 -16.17 9.25
CA ASN A 103 9.63 -17.17 9.22
C ASN A 103 8.83 -17.15 7.91
N GLU A 104 8.58 -15.97 7.34
CA GLU A 104 7.92 -15.80 6.04
C GLU A 104 8.76 -16.40 4.91
N ASP A 105 10.07 -16.15 4.89
CA ASP A 105 10.99 -16.72 3.90
C ASP A 105 11.03 -18.25 4.00
N MET A 106 11.09 -18.79 5.23
CA MET A 106 11.00 -20.23 5.49
C MET A 106 9.66 -20.83 5.05
N MET A 107 8.55 -20.10 5.19
CA MET A 107 7.23 -20.55 4.75
C MET A 107 7.08 -20.50 3.23
N SER A 108 7.63 -19.46 2.59
CA SER A 108 7.68 -19.31 1.13
C SER A 108 8.45 -20.46 0.48
N GLN A 109 9.58 -20.85 1.06
CA GLN A 109 10.34 -22.02 0.59
C GLN A 109 9.50 -23.31 0.67
N LYS A 110 8.82 -23.55 1.79
CA LYS A 110 7.95 -24.74 1.94
C LYS A 110 6.77 -24.73 0.98
N MET A 111 6.20 -23.55 0.70
CA MET A 111 5.10 -23.38 -0.25
C MET A 111 5.57 -23.70 -1.67
N ASN A 112 6.73 -23.20 -2.08
CA ASN A 112 7.34 -23.54 -3.38
C ASN A 112 7.59 -25.05 -3.53
N ASP A 113 8.08 -25.71 -2.48
CA ASP A 113 8.29 -27.17 -2.49
C ASP A 113 6.96 -27.94 -2.58
N ALA A 114 5.91 -27.46 -1.91
CA ALA A 114 4.56 -28.04 -2.01
C ALA A 114 3.95 -27.84 -3.40
N GLU A 115 4.15 -26.67 -4.02
CA GLU A 115 3.70 -26.37 -5.37
C GLU A 115 4.37 -27.29 -6.40
N LYS A 116 5.69 -27.49 -6.31
CA LYS A 116 6.41 -28.44 -7.17
C LYS A 116 5.82 -29.86 -7.07
N ARG A 117 5.57 -30.33 -5.85
CA ARG A 117 4.93 -31.64 -5.62
C ARG A 117 3.52 -31.72 -6.22
N LEU A 118 2.75 -30.65 -6.14
CA LEU A 118 1.41 -30.59 -6.77
C LEU A 118 1.50 -30.63 -8.29
N GLN A 119 2.47 -29.93 -8.89
CA GLN A 119 2.72 -29.99 -10.33
C GLN A 119 3.10 -31.40 -10.77
N GLU A 120 4.03 -32.06 -10.07
CA GLU A 120 4.42 -33.46 -10.32
C GLU A 120 3.21 -34.42 -10.24
N LEU A 121 2.39 -34.30 -9.19
CA LEU A 121 1.18 -35.11 -9.04
C LEU A 121 0.12 -34.83 -10.12
N THR A 122 0.01 -33.57 -10.57
CA THR A 122 -0.92 -33.19 -11.64
C THR A 122 -0.51 -33.81 -12.96
N VAL A 123 0.79 -33.79 -13.30
CA VAL A 123 1.33 -34.47 -14.48
C VAL A 123 1.07 -35.97 -14.39
N GLY A 124 1.39 -36.61 -13.25
CA GLY A 124 1.10 -38.03 -13.04
C GLY A 124 -0.39 -38.39 -13.15
N SER A 125 -1.29 -37.53 -12.68
CA SER A 125 -2.73 -37.72 -12.83
C SER A 125 -3.19 -37.61 -14.28
N ALA A 126 -2.59 -36.71 -15.07
CA ALA A 126 -2.91 -36.58 -16.49
C ALA A 126 -2.48 -37.83 -17.28
N GLU A 127 -1.27 -38.34 -17.02
CA GLU A 127 -0.77 -39.58 -17.65
C GLU A 127 -1.63 -40.81 -17.34
N THR A 128 -2.07 -40.94 -16.09
CA THR A 128 -2.96 -42.05 -15.69
C THR A 128 -4.34 -41.93 -16.33
N GLN A 129 -4.87 -40.71 -16.46
CA GLN A 129 -6.13 -40.44 -17.17
C GLN A 129 -6.03 -40.76 -18.67
N GLU A 130 -4.90 -40.47 -19.30
CA GLU A 130 -4.65 -40.82 -20.70
C GLU A 130 -4.61 -42.33 -20.90
N LYS A 131 -3.86 -43.06 -20.05
CA LYS A 131 -3.82 -44.53 -20.06
C LYS A 131 -5.21 -45.13 -19.87
N LEU A 132 -6.01 -44.58 -18.96
CA LEU A 132 -7.38 -45.01 -18.71
C LEU A 132 -8.29 -44.78 -19.93
N SER A 133 -8.14 -43.63 -20.60
CA SER A 133 -8.89 -43.31 -21.83
C SER A 133 -8.52 -44.26 -22.97
N SER A 134 -7.23 -44.57 -23.12
CA SER A 134 -6.74 -45.56 -24.08
C SER A 134 -7.31 -46.96 -23.82
N MET A 135 -7.33 -47.40 -22.56
CA MET A 135 -7.94 -48.69 -22.16
C MET A 135 -9.44 -48.72 -22.44
N LYS A 136 -10.18 -47.65 -22.11
CA LYS A 136 -11.61 -47.55 -22.42
C LYS A 136 -11.90 -47.64 -23.91
N MET A 137 -11.08 -46.99 -24.75
CA MET A 137 -11.20 -47.08 -26.20
C MET A 137 -10.95 -48.50 -26.71
N LYS A 138 -9.99 -49.24 -26.14
CA LYS A 138 -9.74 -50.64 -26.50
C LYS A 138 -10.91 -51.54 -26.09
N LEU A 139 -11.46 -51.34 -24.90
CA LEU A 139 -12.62 -52.09 -24.42
C LEU A 139 -13.85 -51.87 -25.31
N ALA A 140 -14.15 -50.61 -25.67
CA ALA A 140 -15.26 -50.28 -26.57
C ALA A 140 -15.11 -50.92 -27.96
N LYS A 141 -13.87 -51.03 -28.48
CA LYS A 141 -13.61 -51.76 -29.74
C LYS A 141 -13.89 -53.25 -29.59
N GLN A 142 -13.46 -53.86 -28.49
CA GLN A 142 -13.75 -55.27 -28.21
C GLN A 142 -15.25 -55.53 -28.05
N ASP A 143 -15.97 -54.65 -27.37
CA ASP A 143 -17.43 -54.75 -27.25
C ASP A 143 -18.11 -54.69 -28.63
N GLN A 144 -17.66 -53.78 -29.51
CA GLN A 144 -18.16 -53.70 -30.89
C GLN A 144 -17.86 -54.98 -31.69
N GLU A 145 -16.67 -55.56 -31.53
CA GLU A 145 -16.32 -56.85 -32.15
C GLU A 145 -17.21 -57.98 -31.62
N LEU A 146 -17.47 -58.02 -30.31
CA LEU A 146 -18.38 -58.99 -29.69
C LEU A 146 -19.81 -58.85 -30.19
N ASP A 147 -20.30 -57.63 -30.42
CA ASP A 147 -21.63 -57.39 -30.99
C ASP A 147 -21.71 -57.88 -32.44
N ILE A 148 -20.66 -57.68 -33.25
CA ILE A 148 -20.58 -58.25 -34.61
C ILE A 148 -20.65 -59.78 -34.55
N TYR A 149 -19.87 -60.42 -33.66
CA TYR A 149 -19.93 -61.88 -33.49
C TYR A 149 -21.30 -62.34 -33.02
N ARG A 150 -21.97 -61.58 -32.14
CA ARG A 150 -23.33 -61.85 -31.67
C ARG A 150 -24.33 -61.83 -32.82
N GLU A 151 -24.24 -60.83 -33.69
CA GLU A 151 -25.09 -60.71 -34.87
C GLU A 151 -24.86 -61.85 -35.87
N ILE A 152 -23.59 -62.19 -36.12
CA ILE A 152 -23.21 -63.30 -36.99
C ILE A 152 -23.81 -64.62 -36.48
N ILE A 153 -23.61 -64.92 -35.20
CA ILE A 153 -24.15 -66.14 -34.56
C ILE A 153 -25.67 -66.17 -34.66
N ASN A 154 -26.35 -65.05 -34.38
CA ASN A 154 -27.80 -64.96 -34.52
C ASN A 154 -28.27 -65.21 -35.96
N LYS A 155 -27.57 -64.68 -36.97
CA LYS A 155 -27.89 -64.91 -38.39
C LYS A 155 -27.76 -66.38 -38.76
N PHE A 156 -26.64 -67.02 -38.41
CA PHE A 156 -26.45 -68.45 -38.66
C PHE A 156 -27.50 -69.30 -37.94
N TYR A 157 -27.82 -68.98 -36.68
CA TYR A 157 -28.85 -69.69 -35.93
C TYR A 157 -30.24 -69.57 -36.59
N LYS A 158 -30.62 -68.38 -37.06
CA LYS A 158 -31.87 -68.18 -37.81
C LYS A 158 -31.91 -68.99 -39.11
N ILE A 159 -30.81 -69.05 -39.86
CA ILE A 159 -30.72 -69.86 -41.10
C ILE A 159 -30.92 -71.34 -40.77
N ARG A 160 -30.26 -71.85 -39.72
CA ARG A 160 -30.45 -73.22 -39.23
C ARG A 160 -31.90 -73.51 -38.87
N GLN A 161 -32.55 -72.62 -38.14
CA GLN A 161 -33.94 -72.78 -37.71
C GLN A 161 -34.90 -72.81 -38.92
N GLN A 162 -34.71 -71.91 -39.88
CA GLN A 162 -35.49 -71.87 -41.12
C GLN A 162 -35.32 -73.14 -41.97
N ALA A 163 -34.13 -73.75 -41.97
CA ALA A 163 -33.90 -75.03 -42.65
C ALA A 163 -34.68 -76.20 -42.01
N PHE A 164 -34.94 -76.16 -40.69
CA PHE A 164 -35.74 -77.15 -39.98
C PHE A 164 -37.25 -76.95 -40.14
N ILE A 165 -37.73 -75.71 -40.31
CA ILE A 165 -39.16 -75.37 -40.49
C ILE A 165 -39.63 -75.69 -41.93
N GLY A 166 -38.72 -75.90 -42.89
CA GLY A 166 -39.02 -76.06 -44.31
C GLY A 166 -39.66 -77.39 -44.75
N ASN A 167 -40.01 -78.31 -43.84
CA ASN A 167 -40.60 -79.61 -44.19
C ASN A 167 -41.80 -79.92 -43.26
N GLY A 168 -42.97 -79.36 -43.56
CA GLY A 168 -44.21 -79.76 -42.90
C GLY A 168 -45.30 -78.71 -43.07
N ASP A 169 -46.39 -79.11 -43.71
CA ASP A 169 -47.63 -78.36 -43.80
C ASP A 169 -48.21 -78.03 -42.40
N GLU A 170 -49.09 -77.03 -42.41
CA GLU A 170 -50.04 -76.63 -41.36
C GLU A 170 -49.64 -75.47 -40.42
N GLU A 171 -50.57 -74.53 -40.38
CA GLU A 171 -50.71 -73.38 -39.51
C GLU A 171 -50.46 -73.76 -38.04
N SER A 172 -49.25 -73.50 -37.54
CA SER A 172 -48.99 -73.49 -36.10
C SER A 172 -48.53 -72.09 -35.72
N GLU A 173 -49.50 -71.32 -35.27
CA GLU A 173 -49.40 -70.01 -34.62
C GLU A 173 -48.58 -70.16 -33.32
N CYS A 174 -47.25 -70.24 -33.46
CA CYS A 174 -46.29 -70.35 -32.35
C CYS A 174 -45.05 -69.48 -32.65
N ASP A 175 -45.29 -68.21 -32.93
CA ASP A 175 -44.26 -67.27 -33.39
C ASP A 175 -43.40 -66.65 -32.25
N ASP A 176 -43.44 -67.20 -31.03
CA ASP A 176 -42.95 -66.46 -29.84
C ASP A 176 -42.14 -67.29 -28.82
N GLN A 177 -41.72 -68.52 -29.13
CA GLN A 177 -40.96 -69.36 -28.18
C GLN A 177 -39.43 -69.42 -28.41
N CYS A 178 -38.87 -68.70 -29.40
CA CYS A 178 -37.44 -68.81 -29.74
C CYS A 178 -36.57 -67.61 -29.28
N ASP A 179 -37.16 -66.53 -28.80
CA ASP A 179 -36.38 -65.34 -28.40
C ASP A 179 -35.68 -65.49 -27.05
N ASP A 180 -36.00 -66.54 -26.27
CA ASP A 180 -35.44 -66.75 -24.91
C ASP A 180 -34.16 -67.63 -24.88
N VAL A 181 -33.67 -68.10 -26.04
CA VAL A 181 -32.42 -68.89 -26.10
C VAL A 181 -31.21 -67.96 -25.98
N SER A 182 -30.36 -68.21 -24.98
CA SER A 182 -29.22 -67.34 -24.67
C SER A 182 -28.17 -67.39 -25.79
N TRP A 183 -27.36 -66.33 -25.91
CA TRP A 183 -26.33 -66.27 -26.95
C TRP A 183 -25.32 -67.42 -26.85
N ASP A 184 -25.00 -67.86 -25.64
CA ASP A 184 -24.06 -68.97 -25.41
C ASP A 184 -24.66 -70.30 -25.91
N GLU A 185 -25.95 -70.54 -25.67
CA GLU A 185 -26.66 -71.73 -26.17
C GLU A 185 -26.76 -71.74 -27.70
N LYS A 186 -27.04 -70.59 -28.33
CA LYS A 186 -27.06 -70.44 -29.81
C LYS A 186 -25.70 -70.78 -30.42
N ARG A 187 -24.62 -70.31 -29.79
CA ARG A 187 -23.24 -70.60 -30.21
C ARG A 187 -22.92 -72.08 -30.09
N GLU A 188 -23.29 -72.70 -28.98
CA GLU A 188 -23.02 -74.10 -28.70
C GLU A 188 -23.76 -75.02 -29.68
N CYS A 189 -25.03 -74.73 -29.99
CA CYS A 189 -25.79 -75.46 -31.00
C CYS A 189 -25.13 -75.44 -32.39
N LEU A 190 -24.71 -74.26 -32.86
CA LEU A 190 -24.04 -74.11 -34.16
C LEU A 190 -22.67 -74.80 -34.20
N TYR A 191 -21.96 -74.84 -33.08
CA TYR A 191 -20.65 -75.49 -33.00
C TYR A 191 -20.73 -77.02 -33.17
N TYR A 192 -21.84 -77.63 -32.74
CA TYR A 192 -22.06 -79.07 -32.80
C TYR A 192 -22.87 -79.54 -34.03
N ASP A 193 -23.11 -78.68 -35.03
CA ASP A 193 -23.87 -79.04 -36.24
C ASP A 193 -23.12 -79.98 -37.20
N SER A 194 -23.86 -80.94 -37.77
CA SER A 194 -23.39 -81.81 -38.85
C SER A 194 -23.28 -81.04 -40.17
N SER A 195 -22.24 -81.32 -40.96
CA SER A 195 -22.01 -80.70 -42.28
C SER A 195 -23.12 -81.00 -43.31
N GLU A 196 -23.92 -82.06 -43.11
CA GLU A 196 -25.03 -82.40 -44.01
C GLU A 196 -26.25 -81.47 -43.83
N SER A 197 -26.44 -80.92 -42.62
CA SER A 197 -27.53 -79.99 -42.26
C SER A 197 -27.45 -78.63 -42.97
N TRP A 198 -26.32 -78.34 -43.61
CA TRP A 198 -26.03 -77.08 -44.31
C TRP A 198 -25.95 -77.22 -45.83
N SER A 199 -26.39 -78.37 -46.39
CA SER A 199 -26.42 -78.58 -47.84
C SER A 199 -27.66 -77.93 -48.48
N PHE A 200 -27.42 -77.07 -49.48
CA PHE A 200 -28.45 -76.23 -50.10
C PHE A 200 -29.11 -76.93 -51.29
N ASN A 201 -30.44 -77.10 -51.26
CA ASN A 201 -31.21 -77.66 -52.38
C ASN A 201 -31.49 -76.56 -53.43
N VAL A 202 -31.01 -76.77 -54.66
CA VAL A 202 -30.87 -75.80 -55.78
C VAL A 202 -32.20 -75.41 -56.44
N HIS A 203 -33.36 -75.90 -55.99
CA HIS A 203 -34.64 -75.73 -56.71
C HIS A 203 -35.44 -74.44 -56.44
N LYS A 204 -34.82 -73.38 -55.92
CA LYS A 204 -35.53 -72.12 -55.56
C LYS A 204 -34.92 -70.84 -56.15
N GLU A 205 -34.42 -70.90 -57.39
CA GLU A 205 -33.90 -69.74 -58.14
C GLU A 205 -34.96 -68.63 -58.37
N ALA A 206 -36.25 -68.98 -58.45
CA ALA A 206 -37.33 -68.00 -58.65
C ALA A 206 -37.56 -67.07 -57.44
N SER A 207 -37.35 -67.55 -56.21
CA SER A 207 -37.44 -66.76 -54.98
C SER A 207 -36.24 -65.84 -54.76
N LEU A 208 -35.06 -66.22 -55.25
CA LEU A 208 -33.85 -65.41 -55.16
C LEU A 208 -33.97 -64.14 -56.02
N ALA A 209 -34.57 -64.24 -57.21
CA ALA A 209 -34.78 -63.11 -58.10
C ALA A 209 -35.73 -62.04 -57.50
N ASN A 210 -36.80 -62.45 -56.82
CA ASN A 210 -37.73 -61.52 -56.16
C ASN A 210 -37.08 -60.83 -54.94
N TYR A 211 -36.27 -61.56 -54.17
CA TYR A 211 -35.52 -60.98 -53.05
C TYR A 211 -34.45 -60.00 -53.53
N VAL A 212 -33.75 -60.31 -54.62
CA VAL A 212 -32.80 -59.39 -55.26
C VAL A 212 -33.49 -58.13 -55.77
N ALA A 213 -34.69 -58.24 -56.34
CA ALA A 213 -35.48 -57.09 -56.79
C ALA A 213 -35.93 -56.20 -55.60
N ALA A 214 -36.40 -56.79 -54.51
CA ALA A 214 -36.78 -56.05 -53.29
C ALA A 214 -35.58 -55.31 -52.66
N LEU A 215 -34.42 -55.96 -52.59
CA LEU A 215 -33.18 -55.33 -52.11
C LEU A 215 -32.69 -54.20 -53.03
N GLN A 216 -32.90 -54.33 -54.35
CA GLN A 216 -32.57 -53.26 -55.29
C GLN A 216 -33.50 -52.05 -55.13
N GLU A 217 -34.79 -52.27 -54.86
CA GLU A 217 -35.76 -51.21 -54.57
C GLU A 217 -35.44 -50.49 -53.24
N GLU A 218 -35.13 -51.24 -52.18
CA GLU A 218 -34.70 -50.65 -50.89
C GLU A 218 -33.38 -49.86 -51.03
N LEU A 219 -32.43 -50.36 -51.82
CA LEU A 219 -31.18 -49.65 -52.11
C LEU A 219 -31.44 -48.31 -52.80
N GLU A 220 -32.35 -48.26 -53.78
CA GLU A 220 -32.68 -47.03 -54.48
C GLU A 220 -33.44 -46.05 -53.58
N ASN A 221 -34.31 -46.54 -52.70
CA ASN A 221 -34.97 -45.72 -51.68
C ASN A 221 -33.96 -45.10 -50.71
N VAL A 222 -33.01 -45.87 -50.17
CA VAL A 222 -31.94 -45.35 -49.29
C VAL A 222 -31.04 -44.37 -50.03
N ARG A 223 -30.73 -44.64 -51.31
CA ARG A 223 -29.95 -43.73 -52.16
C ARG A 223 -30.64 -42.39 -52.32
N SER A 224 -31.95 -42.38 -52.58
CA SER A 224 -32.74 -41.16 -52.70
C SER A 224 -32.81 -40.38 -51.38
N ASP A 225 -32.98 -41.05 -50.24
CA ASP A 225 -33.01 -40.43 -48.90
C ASP A 225 -31.64 -39.81 -48.52
N LEU A 226 -30.54 -40.50 -48.81
CA LEU A 226 -29.19 -39.97 -48.62
C LEU A 226 -28.94 -38.73 -49.47
N GLN A 227 -29.40 -38.72 -50.72
CA GLN A 227 -29.27 -37.58 -51.61
C GLN A 227 -30.07 -36.37 -51.11
N ASN A 228 -31.29 -36.59 -50.62
CA ASN A 228 -32.11 -35.55 -49.99
C ASN A 228 -31.47 -34.99 -48.70
N LYS A 229 -30.95 -35.87 -47.83
CA LYS A 229 -30.23 -35.45 -46.61
C LYS A 229 -28.95 -34.67 -46.92
N MET A 230 -28.22 -35.06 -47.96
CA MET A 230 -27.02 -34.35 -48.40
C MET A 230 -27.36 -32.94 -48.93
N GLN A 231 -28.46 -32.81 -49.67
CA GLN A 231 -28.94 -31.52 -50.14
C GLN A 231 -29.37 -30.60 -48.99
N MET A 232 -30.13 -31.12 -48.02
CA MET A 232 -30.48 -30.39 -46.80
C MET A 232 -29.25 -29.99 -45.98
N GLY A 233 -28.26 -30.87 -45.88
CA GLY A 233 -26.98 -30.59 -45.22
C GLY A 233 -26.23 -29.43 -45.86
N TRP A 234 -26.21 -29.37 -47.19
CA TRP A 234 -25.59 -28.28 -47.94
C TRP A 234 -26.31 -26.93 -47.72
N GLU A 235 -27.64 -26.93 -47.66
CA GLU A 235 -28.43 -25.72 -47.36
C GLU A 235 -28.17 -25.19 -45.93
N ILE A 236 -28.09 -26.10 -44.95
CA ILE A 236 -27.75 -25.76 -43.57
C ILE A 236 -26.34 -25.19 -43.50
N GLU A 237 -25.36 -25.83 -44.14
CA GLU A 237 -23.97 -25.35 -44.19
C GLU A 237 -23.88 -23.94 -44.80
N LYS A 238 -24.59 -23.72 -45.93
CA LYS A 238 -24.65 -22.42 -46.59
C LYS A 238 -25.20 -21.33 -45.67
N HIS A 239 -26.31 -21.61 -44.97
CA HIS A 239 -26.91 -20.66 -44.03
C HIS A 239 -25.98 -20.38 -42.83
N LEU A 240 -25.35 -21.40 -42.26
CA LEU A 240 -24.39 -21.25 -41.17
C LEU A 240 -23.18 -20.41 -41.61
N LYS A 241 -22.61 -20.69 -42.77
CA LYS A 241 -21.49 -19.92 -43.33
C LYS A 241 -21.87 -18.46 -43.54
N SER A 242 -23.05 -18.19 -44.09
CA SER A 242 -23.58 -16.83 -44.22
C SER A 242 -23.69 -16.12 -42.85
N ARG A 243 -24.32 -16.76 -41.86
CA ARG A 243 -24.45 -16.19 -40.50
C ARG A 243 -23.09 -15.91 -39.84
N VAL A 244 -22.11 -16.81 -39.98
CA VAL A 244 -20.76 -16.61 -39.48
C VAL A 244 -20.13 -15.37 -40.10
N THR A 245 -20.22 -15.19 -41.43
CA THR A 245 -19.68 -13.99 -42.07
C THR A 245 -20.34 -12.69 -41.61
N VAL A 246 -21.64 -12.70 -41.30
CA VAL A 246 -22.36 -11.53 -40.77
C VAL A 246 -21.89 -11.21 -39.34
N LEU A 247 -21.77 -12.22 -38.49
CA LEU A 247 -21.29 -12.05 -37.12
C LEU A 247 -19.84 -11.56 -37.07
N GLU A 248 -18.99 -12.08 -37.95
CA GLU A 248 -17.60 -11.64 -38.07
C GLU A 248 -17.50 -10.17 -38.50
N LYS A 249 -18.31 -9.74 -39.48
CA LYS A 249 -18.41 -8.32 -39.85
C LYS A 249 -18.87 -7.45 -38.68
N LYS A 250 -19.90 -7.89 -37.93
CA LYS A 250 -20.39 -7.16 -36.75
C LYS A 250 -19.31 -7.04 -35.66
N ARG A 251 -18.56 -8.11 -35.40
CA ARG A 251 -17.43 -8.14 -34.45
C ARG A 251 -16.33 -7.15 -34.85
N ILE A 252 -15.98 -7.12 -36.15
CA ILE A 252 -14.96 -6.19 -36.67
C ILE A 252 -15.42 -4.74 -36.53
N LEU A 253 -16.68 -4.45 -36.87
CA LEU A 253 -17.25 -3.10 -36.74
C LEU A 253 -17.30 -2.64 -35.28
N SER A 254 -17.76 -3.49 -34.35
CA SER A 254 -17.77 -3.13 -32.92
C SER A 254 -16.37 -2.91 -32.38
N GLY A 255 -15.40 -3.75 -32.77
CA GLY A 255 -14.00 -3.56 -32.38
C GLY A 255 -13.42 -2.23 -32.87
N ARG A 256 -13.75 -1.83 -34.10
CA ARG A 256 -13.33 -0.52 -34.66
C ARG A 256 -13.89 0.64 -33.85
N LEU A 257 -15.19 0.64 -33.53
CA LEU A 257 -15.83 1.70 -32.76
C LEU A 257 -15.22 1.85 -31.35
N ILE A 258 -14.90 0.73 -30.70
CA ILE A 258 -14.25 0.74 -29.39
C ILE A 258 -12.86 1.39 -29.49
N VAL A 259 -12.07 1.02 -30.50
CA VAL A 259 -10.72 1.59 -30.71
C VAL A 259 -10.78 3.09 -31.02
N GLU A 260 -11.75 3.52 -31.82
CA GLU A 260 -11.98 4.92 -32.17
C GLU A 260 -12.42 5.73 -30.93
N GLY A 261 -13.32 5.18 -30.11
CA GLY A 261 -13.70 5.78 -28.83
C GLY A 261 -12.53 5.92 -27.85
N ILE A 262 -11.72 4.88 -27.69
CA ILE A 262 -10.52 4.91 -26.84
C ILE A 262 -9.50 5.93 -27.36
N SER A 263 -9.31 6.01 -28.68
CA SER A 263 -8.41 6.99 -29.29
C SER A 263 -8.89 8.42 -29.03
N SER A 264 -10.18 8.68 -29.22
CA SER A 264 -10.78 10.00 -28.97
C SER A 264 -10.64 10.43 -27.50
N MET A 265 -10.88 9.52 -26.55
CA MET A 265 -10.68 9.79 -25.12
C MET A 265 -9.21 10.08 -24.79
N ARG A 266 -8.27 9.33 -25.40
CA ARG A 266 -6.83 9.54 -25.21
C ARG A 266 -6.41 10.91 -25.72
N ASP A 267 -6.90 11.31 -26.88
CA ASP A 267 -6.61 12.62 -27.47
C ASP A 267 -7.16 13.74 -26.60
N TYR A 268 -8.39 13.59 -26.10
CA TYR A 268 -8.98 14.55 -25.16
C TYR A 268 -8.17 14.67 -23.86
N HIS A 269 -7.79 13.54 -23.26
CA HIS A 269 -6.94 13.54 -22.07
C HIS A 269 -5.56 14.17 -22.34
N SER A 270 -4.98 13.91 -23.51
CA SER A 270 -3.71 14.53 -23.93
C SER A 270 -3.83 16.05 -24.07
N GLN A 271 -4.94 16.53 -24.64
CA GLN A 271 -5.24 17.97 -24.74
C GLN A 271 -5.42 18.60 -23.35
N GLN A 272 -6.19 17.99 -22.47
CA GLN A 272 -6.37 18.44 -21.09
C GLN A 272 -5.04 18.51 -20.33
N LYS A 273 -4.21 17.48 -20.44
CA LYS A 273 -2.88 17.44 -19.81
C LYS A 273 -2.01 18.60 -20.30
N THR A 274 -1.99 18.85 -21.61
CA THR A 274 -1.24 19.96 -22.20
C THR A 274 -1.76 21.32 -21.71
N TYR A 275 -3.08 21.48 -21.63
CA TYR A 275 -3.71 22.70 -21.12
C TYR A 275 -3.36 22.98 -19.66
N ILE A 276 -3.49 21.97 -18.78
CA ILE A 276 -3.13 22.07 -17.36
C ILE A 276 -1.64 22.39 -17.21
N MET A 277 -0.78 21.73 -17.99
CA MET A 277 0.66 21.99 -17.94
C MET A 277 0.98 23.44 -18.32
N LYS A 278 0.31 23.98 -19.35
CA LYS A 278 0.48 25.38 -19.75
C LYS A 278 0.05 26.33 -18.64
N LEU A 279 -1.11 26.10 -18.03
CA LEU A 279 -1.62 26.92 -16.93
C LEU A 279 -0.63 26.96 -15.76
N LEU A 280 -0.08 25.81 -15.37
CA LEU A 280 0.90 25.72 -14.29
C LEU A 280 2.22 26.43 -14.62
N ASP A 281 2.67 26.38 -15.88
CA ASP A 281 3.90 27.09 -16.29
C ASP A 281 3.67 28.61 -16.36
N ASP A 282 2.48 29.05 -16.80
CA ASP A 282 2.07 30.46 -16.75
C ASP A 282 2.01 30.98 -15.30
N GLU A 283 1.42 30.22 -14.36
CA GLU A 283 1.42 30.56 -12.92
C GLU A 283 2.82 30.60 -12.32
N LYS A 284 3.67 29.63 -12.69
CA LYS A 284 5.07 29.56 -12.24
C LYS A 284 5.88 30.76 -12.73
N THR A 285 5.71 31.14 -14.00
CA THR A 285 6.40 32.31 -14.58
C THR A 285 5.90 33.62 -13.98
N TYR A 286 4.60 33.74 -13.72
CA TYR A 286 4.03 34.86 -12.97
C TYR A 286 4.64 34.98 -11.57
N LEU A 287 4.64 33.89 -10.79
CA LEU A 287 5.20 33.90 -9.44
C LEU A 287 6.69 34.26 -9.45
N LYS A 288 7.44 33.76 -10.44
CA LYS A 288 8.85 34.12 -10.63
C LYS A 288 9.03 35.61 -10.90
N SER A 289 8.18 36.21 -11.72
CA SER A 289 8.19 37.66 -11.98
C SER A 289 7.89 38.47 -10.72
N VAL A 290 6.91 38.07 -9.92
CA VAL A 290 6.59 38.71 -8.64
C VAL A 290 7.79 38.65 -7.69
N VAL A 291 8.43 37.48 -7.56
CA VAL A 291 9.63 37.31 -6.75
C VAL A 291 10.76 38.22 -7.22
N SER A 292 11.02 38.28 -8.54
CA SER A 292 12.03 39.18 -9.10
C SER A 292 11.71 40.66 -8.83
N SER A 293 10.45 41.08 -8.91
CA SER A 293 10.05 42.46 -8.59
C SER A 293 10.22 42.79 -7.11
N ILE A 294 9.97 41.82 -6.21
CA ILE A 294 10.25 41.99 -4.78
C ILE A 294 11.76 42.12 -4.55
N GLN A 295 12.58 41.29 -5.21
CA GLN A 295 14.03 41.34 -5.11
C GLN A 295 14.59 42.69 -5.59
N GLU A 296 14.11 43.18 -6.73
CA GLU A 296 14.51 44.49 -7.27
C GLU A 296 14.14 45.63 -6.30
N LYS A 297 12.94 45.60 -5.72
CA LYS A 297 12.54 46.57 -4.68
C LYS A 297 13.40 46.49 -3.42
N ILE A 298 13.86 45.30 -3.04
CA ILE A 298 14.80 45.12 -1.93
C ILE A 298 16.15 45.78 -2.26
N GLU A 299 16.60 45.70 -3.51
CA GLU A 299 17.85 46.29 -3.98
C GLU A 299 17.78 47.82 -4.20
N GLU A 300 16.59 48.36 -4.53
CA GLU A 300 16.33 49.81 -4.65
C GLU A 300 16.25 50.55 -3.31
N PHE A 301 16.20 49.87 -2.17
CA PHE A 301 16.30 50.54 -0.87
C PHE A 301 17.65 51.28 -0.75
N PRO A 302 17.66 52.60 -0.54
CA PRO A 302 18.89 53.38 -0.60
C PRO A 302 19.84 53.02 0.56
N LYS A 303 21.09 52.69 0.20
CA LYS A 303 22.25 52.52 1.12
C LYS A 303 22.93 53.85 1.48
N ASP A 304 22.19 54.96 1.53
CA ASP A 304 22.76 56.27 1.87
C ASP A 304 22.29 56.73 3.26
N ILE A 305 23.11 56.44 4.27
CA ILE A 305 23.22 57.29 5.46
C ILE A 305 24.59 57.97 5.36
N ARG A 306 24.67 59.00 4.51
CA ARG A 306 25.75 59.99 4.56
C ARG A 306 25.48 60.92 5.74
N SER A 307 26.47 60.98 6.62
CA SER A 307 26.61 61.91 7.73
C SER A 307 26.39 63.35 7.25
N VAL A 308 25.30 63.99 7.71
CA VAL A 308 25.06 65.42 7.54
C VAL A 308 25.57 66.13 8.80
N GLU A 309 26.66 66.87 8.64
CA GLU A 309 27.15 67.86 9.59
C GLU A 309 26.18 69.07 9.60
N VAL A 310 25.74 69.48 10.79
CA VAL A 310 24.95 70.71 10.99
C VAL A 310 25.84 71.71 11.71
N THR A 311 26.10 72.84 11.04
CA THR A 311 26.76 74.01 11.61
C THR A 311 25.75 74.93 12.31
N ASP A 312 26.15 75.40 13.49
CA ASP A 312 25.46 76.35 14.36
C ASP A 312 25.27 77.74 13.70
N SER A 313 24.08 78.32 13.86
CA SER A 313 23.93 79.76 14.17
C SER A 313 22.50 80.14 14.56
N ALA A 314 22.42 80.97 15.62
CA ALA A 314 21.34 81.89 16.03
C ALA A 314 20.25 81.42 17.04
N VAL A 315 20.62 81.58 18.32
CA VAL A 315 19.86 82.12 19.50
C VAL A 315 18.33 81.97 19.53
N PRO A 316 17.75 81.24 20.51
CA PRO A 316 16.32 81.26 20.78
C PRO A 316 15.93 82.03 22.06
N ASN A 317 14.84 82.76 21.89
CA ASN A 317 13.97 83.36 22.88
C ASN A 317 13.32 82.27 23.77
N VAL A 318 13.15 82.53 25.07
CA VAL A 318 12.91 81.54 26.16
C VAL A 318 11.62 80.72 26.03
N SER A 319 10.68 81.09 25.15
CA SER A 319 9.47 80.29 24.88
C SER A 319 9.65 79.18 23.83
N ARG A 320 10.73 79.21 23.01
CA ARG A 320 11.05 78.14 22.05
C ARG A 320 11.86 77.00 22.66
N MET A 321 12.39 77.19 23.87
CA MET A 321 13.33 76.27 24.52
C MET A 321 12.67 74.94 24.94
N VAL A 322 11.38 75.00 25.30
CA VAL A 322 10.57 73.81 25.64
C VAL A 322 10.24 73.02 24.37
N ASP A 323 9.81 73.69 23.30
CA ASP A 323 9.54 73.04 22.01
C ASP A 323 10.81 72.44 21.39
N SER A 324 11.97 73.08 21.55
CA SER A 324 13.26 72.53 21.10
C SER A 324 13.78 71.39 21.99
N SER A 325 13.46 71.40 23.28
CA SER A 325 13.80 70.30 24.20
C SER A 325 12.91 69.08 23.94
N GLU A 326 11.63 69.31 23.63
CA GLU A 326 10.69 68.27 23.26
C GLU A 326 11.05 67.69 21.88
N ALA A 327 11.35 68.53 20.90
CA ALA A 327 11.84 68.11 19.59
C ALA A 327 13.18 67.34 19.67
N LEU A 328 14.10 67.73 20.55
CA LEU A 328 15.34 67.00 20.81
C LEU A 328 15.06 65.63 21.45
N SER A 329 14.13 65.58 22.41
CA SER A 329 13.76 64.32 23.08
C SER A 329 13.07 63.35 22.12
N GLN A 330 12.21 63.85 21.23
CA GLN A 330 11.58 63.06 20.17
C GLN A 330 12.62 62.59 19.15
N ALA A 331 13.53 63.46 18.70
CA ALA A 331 14.62 63.07 17.80
C ALA A 331 15.57 62.04 18.41
N LEU A 332 15.85 62.12 19.72
CA LEU A 332 16.62 61.11 20.44
C LEU A 332 15.84 59.79 20.56
N GLN A 333 14.55 59.84 20.84
CA GLN A 333 13.70 58.66 20.92
C GLN A 333 13.56 57.97 19.55
N GLU A 334 13.41 58.74 18.47
CA GLU A 334 13.42 58.25 17.09
C GLU A 334 14.78 57.67 16.72
N LYS A 335 15.89 58.32 17.10
CA LYS A 335 17.24 57.79 16.87
C LYS A 335 17.49 56.49 17.64
N VAL A 336 17.02 56.39 18.89
CA VAL A 336 17.10 55.14 19.68
C VAL A 336 16.24 54.06 19.05
N SER A 337 15.03 54.40 18.58
CA SER A 337 14.13 53.46 17.92
C SER A 337 14.69 52.94 16.60
N THR A 338 15.28 53.84 15.79
CA THR A 338 15.95 53.47 14.52
C THR A 338 17.21 52.64 14.75
N LEU A 339 18.03 52.95 15.76
CA LEU A 339 19.19 52.14 16.13
C LEU A 339 18.79 50.75 16.67
N LEU A 340 17.70 50.66 17.43
CA LEU A 340 17.15 49.37 17.88
C LEU A 340 16.67 48.53 16.70
N LEU A 341 15.98 49.16 15.73
CA LEU A 341 15.51 48.49 14.52
C LEU A 341 16.67 48.01 13.65
N LEU A 342 17.71 48.84 13.50
CA LEU A 342 18.94 48.50 12.78
C LEU A 342 19.68 47.34 13.47
N SER A 343 19.81 47.37 14.80
CA SER A 343 20.41 46.29 15.58
C SER A 343 19.65 44.97 15.43
N GLN A 344 18.30 44.99 15.45
CA GLN A 344 17.50 43.79 15.18
C GLN A 344 17.66 43.29 13.74
N GLN A 345 17.83 44.20 12.77
CA GLN A 345 18.05 43.82 11.38
C GLN A 345 19.45 43.22 11.17
N GLU A 346 20.48 43.73 11.84
CA GLU A 346 21.82 43.15 11.85
C GLU A 346 21.83 41.75 12.49
N GLU A 347 21.11 41.56 13.60
CA GLU A 347 20.93 40.23 14.22
C GLU A 347 20.22 39.25 13.28
N ARG A 348 19.16 39.69 12.58
CA ARG A 348 18.49 38.86 11.57
C ARG A 348 19.40 38.50 10.41
N HIS A 349 20.18 39.45 9.90
CA HIS A 349 21.15 39.18 8.83
C HIS A 349 22.24 38.20 9.26
N LEU A 350 22.75 38.32 10.48
CA LEU A 350 23.73 37.37 11.03
C LEU A 350 23.11 35.99 11.21
N PHE A 351 21.87 35.91 11.71
CA PHE A 351 21.14 34.66 11.86
C PHE A 351 20.88 33.99 10.51
N GLU A 352 20.40 34.74 9.51
CA GLU A 352 20.15 34.24 8.16
C GLU A 352 21.43 33.74 7.50
N LYS A 353 22.55 34.46 7.65
CA LYS A 353 23.87 34.03 7.17
C LYS A 353 24.32 32.73 7.84
N ASN A 354 24.11 32.58 9.15
CA ASN A 354 24.46 31.35 9.88
C ASN A 354 23.59 30.17 9.45
N VAL A 355 22.28 30.37 9.26
CA VAL A 355 21.37 29.35 8.75
C VAL A 355 21.74 28.96 7.31
N GLN A 356 22.06 29.93 6.45
CA GLN A 356 22.50 29.66 5.10
C GLN A 356 23.84 28.89 5.07
N GLY A 357 24.78 29.23 5.96
CA GLY A 357 26.03 28.49 6.13
C GLY A 357 25.80 27.03 6.53
N ALA A 358 24.97 26.79 7.55
CA ALA A 358 24.63 25.44 8.00
C ALA A 358 23.90 24.64 6.89
N LEU A 359 22.99 25.27 6.16
CA LEU A 359 22.32 24.62 5.02
C LEU A 359 23.31 24.27 3.91
N GLN A 360 24.25 25.16 3.59
CA GLN A 360 25.29 24.89 2.58
C GLN A 360 26.20 23.73 3.01
N GLU A 361 26.59 23.67 4.28
CA GLU A 361 27.39 22.56 4.83
C GLU A 361 26.64 21.23 4.72
N THR A 362 25.34 21.21 5.05
CA THR A 362 24.52 20.00 4.89
C THR A 362 24.34 19.59 3.43
N LEU A 363 24.24 20.55 2.51
CA LEU A 363 24.13 20.29 1.08
C LEU A 363 25.43 19.71 0.53
N ASP A 364 26.57 20.27 0.90
CA ASP A 364 27.88 19.79 0.51
C ASP A 364 28.13 18.36 1.04
N GLU A 365 27.71 18.07 2.27
CA GLU A 365 27.82 16.73 2.86
C GLU A 365 26.88 15.72 2.19
N LEU A 366 25.65 16.11 1.87
CA LEU A 366 24.74 15.29 1.06
C LEU A 366 25.31 15.02 -0.34
N GLN A 367 25.96 16.00 -0.95
CA GLN A 367 26.60 15.83 -2.25
C GLN A 367 27.80 14.86 -2.18
N ARG A 368 28.65 14.96 -1.14
CA ARG A 368 29.75 14.00 -0.90
C ARG A 368 29.23 12.59 -0.63
N THR A 369 28.18 12.46 0.17
CA THR A 369 27.59 11.16 0.49
C THR A 369 27.00 10.49 -0.75
N LEU A 370 26.30 11.25 -1.59
CA LEU A 370 25.77 10.79 -2.87
C LEU A 370 26.88 10.36 -3.84
N GLN A 371 27.97 11.15 -3.97
CA GLN A 371 29.11 10.79 -4.82
C GLN A 371 29.76 9.47 -4.37
N LEU A 372 29.98 9.31 -3.06
CA LEU A 372 30.55 8.09 -2.51
C LEU A 372 29.60 6.89 -2.66
N ALA A 373 28.29 7.06 -2.44
CA ALA A 373 27.30 5.99 -2.65
C ALA A 373 27.22 5.57 -4.12
N THR A 374 27.35 6.54 -5.03
CA THR A 374 27.42 6.28 -6.48
C THR A 374 28.68 5.49 -6.81
N GLN A 375 29.83 5.86 -6.25
CA GLN A 375 31.09 5.14 -6.46
C GLN A 375 31.03 3.71 -5.90
N GLU A 376 30.48 3.52 -4.70
CA GLU A 376 30.29 2.19 -4.11
C GLU A 376 29.35 1.32 -4.96
N LYS A 377 28.25 1.90 -5.47
CA LYS A 377 27.33 1.18 -6.36
C LYS A 377 27.99 0.80 -7.69
N VAL A 378 28.78 1.70 -8.27
CA VAL A 378 29.56 1.41 -9.49
C VAL A 378 30.57 0.29 -9.23
N ASN A 379 31.29 0.33 -8.11
CA ASN A 379 32.23 -0.73 -7.74
C ASN A 379 31.52 -2.09 -7.54
N ALA A 380 30.37 -2.11 -6.87
CA ALA A 380 29.59 -3.34 -6.69
C ALA A 380 29.08 -3.91 -8.03
N LEU A 381 28.69 -3.04 -8.97
CA LEU A 381 28.31 -3.47 -10.32
C LEU A 381 29.50 -4.01 -11.11
N LEU A 382 30.69 -3.43 -10.97
CA LEU A 382 31.92 -3.96 -11.57
C LEU A 382 32.29 -5.33 -11.01
N GLU A 383 32.25 -5.51 -9.69
CA GLU A 383 32.50 -6.80 -9.05
C GLU A 383 31.45 -7.86 -9.45
N LEU A 384 30.18 -7.47 -9.58
CA LEU A 384 29.12 -8.37 -10.08
C LEU A 384 29.36 -8.80 -11.53
N ALA A 385 29.83 -7.88 -12.38
CA ALA A 385 30.17 -8.19 -13.77
C ALA A 385 31.35 -9.17 -13.86
N GLU A 386 32.34 -9.03 -12.97
CA GLU A 386 33.46 -9.96 -12.84
C GLU A 386 33.01 -11.37 -12.41
N VAL A 387 32.18 -11.47 -11.38
CA VAL A 387 31.62 -12.77 -10.94
C VAL A 387 30.78 -13.42 -12.04
N LYS A 388 30.02 -12.64 -12.81
CA LYS A 388 29.23 -13.15 -13.94
C LYS A 388 30.13 -13.72 -15.05
N ARG A 389 31.26 -13.07 -15.34
CA ARG A 389 32.26 -13.55 -16.30
C ARG A 389 32.93 -14.84 -15.82
N GLU A 390 33.27 -14.94 -14.53
CA GLU A 390 33.82 -16.17 -13.94
C GLU A 390 32.82 -17.33 -13.99
N TYR A 391 31.54 -17.07 -13.75
CA TYR A 391 30.49 -18.09 -13.87
C TYR A 391 30.33 -18.59 -15.31
N GLN A 392 30.39 -17.71 -16.31
CA GLN A 392 30.35 -18.09 -17.72
C GLN A 392 31.55 -18.97 -18.12
N LEU A 393 32.76 -18.62 -17.66
CA LEU A 393 33.96 -19.45 -17.87
C LEU A 393 33.84 -20.84 -17.22
N LEU A 394 33.21 -20.93 -16.04
CA LEU A 394 32.96 -22.22 -15.39
C LEU A 394 31.93 -23.06 -16.14
N LEU A 395 30.89 -22.43 -16.69
CA LEU A 395 29.87 -23.10 -17.49
C LEU A 395 30.48 -23.71 -18.77
N GLU A 396 31.34 -22.94 -19.45
CA GLU A 396 32.06 -23.37 -20.65
C GLU A 396 33.02 -24.53 -20.34
N LYS A 397 33.69 -24.47 -19.18
CA LYS A 397 34.58 -25.55 -18.71
C LYS A 397 33.84 -26.84 -18.32
N THR A 398 32.59 -26.75 -17.83
CA THR A 398 31.76 -27.92 -17.55
C THR A 398 31.24 -28.60 -18.82
N THR A 399 30.91 -27.81 -19.86
CA THR A 399 30.48 -28.36 -21.15
C THR A 399 31.62 -29.06 -21.90
N GLU A 400 32.88 -28.63 -21.71
CA GLU A 400 34.06 -29.31 -22.29
C GLU A 400 34.39 -30.64 -21.60
N THR A 401 33.98 -30.85 -20.35
CA THR A 401 34.25 -32.09 -19.59
C THR A 401 33.23 -33.21 -19.80
N GLU A 402 32.06 -32.93 -20.39
CA GLU A 402 30.99 -33.93 -20.59
C GLU A 402 31.12 -34.72 -21.91
N GLU A 403 31.98 -34.32 -22.85
CA GLU A 403 32.21 -35.06 -24.11
C GLU A 403 33.22 -36.22 -24.00
N GLY A 404 33.73 -36.53 -22.80
CA GLY A 404 34.71 -37.60 -22.64
C GLY A 404 34.74 -38.23 -21.25
N ASN A 405 33.76 -39.09 -20.93
CA ASN A 405 33.99 -40.45 -20.42
C ASN A 405 32.73 -41.09 -19.81
N LEU A 406 32.22 -42.08 -20.55
CA LEU A 406 31.37 -43.16 -20.07
C LEU A 406 32.27 -44.21 -19.39
N LEU A 407 32.20 -44.41 -18.07
CA LEU A 407 32.25 -45.73 -17.42
C LEU A 407 32.16 -45.68 -15.88
N ILE A 408 31.48 -46.71 -15.40
CA ILE A 408 31.12 -47.10 -14.03
C ILE A 408 32.33 -47.19 -13.10
N THR A 409 32.21 -46.70 -11.85
CA THR A 409 32.46 -47.43 -10.57
C THR A 409 32.43 -46.47 -9.36
N LYS A 410 31.73 -46.85 -8.28
CA LYS A 410 31.99 -46.29 -6.94
C LYS A 410 33.40 -46.73 -6.50
N PRO A 411 34.20 -45.88 -5.84
CA PRO A 411 34.26 -45.96 -4.37
C PRO A 411 34.63 -44.65 -3.63
N ALA A 412 34.38 -44.69 -2.32
CA ALA A 412 35.16 -44.13 -1.21
C ALA A 412 35.41 -42.62 -1.05
N GLU A 413 35.26 -42.22 0.22
CA GLU A 413 35.74 -41.05 0.92
C GLU A 413 36.88 -40.26 0.25
N GLY A 414 36.59 -39.01 -0.07
CA GLY A 414 37.58 -38.00 -0.44
C GLY A 414 36.99 -36.61 -0.29
N LYS A 415 37.54 -35.83 0.65
CA LYS A 415 37.26 -34.40 0.86
C LYS A 415 37.23 -33.65 -0.47
N VAL A 416 36.05 -33.25 -0.93
CA VAL A 416 35.90 -32.13 -1.87
C VAL A 416 35.56 -30.91 -1.03
N THR A 417 36.55 -30.05 -0.87
CA THR A 417 36.46 -28.74 -0.22
C THR A 417 35.34 -27.90 -0.85
N THR A 418 34.17 -27.89 -0.24
CA THR A 418 33.13 -26.86 -0.40
C THR A 418 33.51 -25.61 0.42
N LEU A 419 34.77 -25.17 0.33
CA LEU A 419 35.24 -23.96 0.98
C LEU A 419 35.14 -22.79 -0.02
N GLU A 420 34.49 -21.71 0.40
CA GLU A 420 34.53 -20.34 -0.16
C GLU A 420 33.54 -19.86 -1.25
N ARG A 421 32.56 -20.61 -1.75
CA ARG A 421 31.58 -19.99 -2.69
C ARG A 421 30.45 -19.21 -1.99
N ASP A 422 29.93 -19.72 -0.87
CA ASP A 422 28.85 -19.05 -0.13
C ASP A 422 29.32 -17.86 0.73
N GLY A 423 30.62 -17.79 1.02
CA GLY A 423 31.21 -16.72 1.83
C GLY A 423 31.38 -15.42 1.05
N LYS A 424 31.77 -15.48 -0.23
CA LYS A 424 32.02 -14.27 -1.04
C LYS A 424 30.74 -13.49 -1.35
N LEU A 425 29.66 -14.15 -1.78
CA LEU A 425 28.37 -13.49 -2.05
C LEU A 425 27.77 -12.92 -0.76
N LYS A 426 27.81 -13.66 0.36
CA LYS A 426 27.35 -13.13 1.66
C LYS A 426 28.22 -11.96 2.16
N ASN A 427 29.52 -11.95 1.87
CA ASN A 427 30.41 -10.84 2.22
C ASN A 427 30.17 -9.60 1.34
N LEU A 428 29.72 -9.75 0.09
CA LEU A 428 29.32 -8.63 -0.77
C LEU A 428 28.05 -7.95 -0.24
N PHE A 429 27.03 -8.73 0.12
CA PHE A 429 25.82 -8.18 0.74
C PHE A 429 26.08 -7.58 2.14
N LYS A 430 27.03 -8.12 2.91
CA LYS A 430 27.46 -7.58 4.21
C LYS A 430 28.43 -6.39 4.14
N LYS A 431 29.15 -6.18 3.03
CA LYS A 431 29.97 -4.98 2.81
C LYS A 431 29.16 -3.82 2.25
N ALA A 432 28.17 -4.10 1.40
CA ALA A 432 27.35 -3.08 0.72
C ALA A 432 26.13 -2.62 1.54
N SER A 433 25.71 -3.40 2.53
CA SER A 433 24.71 -2.96 3.51
C SER A 433 25.35 -2.79 4.88
N LEU A 434 25.00 -1.71 5.58
CA LEU A 434 25.23 -1.50 7.01
C LEU A 434 26.58 -0.96 7.55
N LYS A 435 27.57 -0.53 6.74
CA LYS A 435 28.74 0.18 7.32
C LYS A 435 28.71 1.70 7.30
N ARG A 436 27.74 2.33 6.62
CA ARG A 436 27.67 3.80 6.54
C ARG A 436 26.57 4.45 7.37
N TRP A 437 25.56 3.69 7.80
CA TRP A 437 24.54 4.19 8.72
C TRP A 437 25.02 4.24 10.19
N LEU A 438 26.27 3.83 10.47
CA LEU A 438 26.80 3.69 11.82
C LEU A 438 28.12 4.46 12.07
N VAL A 439 28.46 5.46 11.25
CA VAL A 439 29.58 6.37 11.54
C VAL A 439 29.01 7.67 12.13
N THR A 440 28.91 7.65 13.45
CA THR A 440 29.11 8.75 14.41
C THR A 440 29.10 10.18 13.83
N GLN A 441 28.00 10.92 14.06
CA GLN A 441 28.10 12.38 14.17
C GLN A 441 28.59 12.71 15.58
N GLU A 442 29.76 13.33 15.65
CA GLU A 442 30.24 14.06 16.80
C GLU A 442 29.31 15.25 17.10
N SER A 443 29.23 15.62 18.37
CA SER A 443 28.35 16.65 18.92
C SER A 443 28.51 18.02 18.23
N PRO A 444 27.42 18.76 17.94
CA PRO A 444 27.53 20.19 17.67
C PRO A 444 27.83 20.97 18.97
N PRO A 445 28.60 22.08 18.89
CA PRO A 445 29.00 22.84 20.06
C PRO A 445 27.80 23.59 20.65
N ALA A 446 27.75 23.64 21.98
CA ALA A 446 26.77 24.39 22.73
C ALA A 446 26.82 25.88 22.37
N VAL A 447 25.72 26.39 21.80
CA VAL A 447 25.41 27.83 21.80
C VAL A 447 24.09 28.02 22.55
N THR A 448 24.22 28.56 23.75
CA THR A 448 23.16 29.05 24.62
C THR A 448 22.24 30.04 23.90
N LEU A 449 20.95 29.72 23.80
CA LEU A 449 19.91 30.71 23.50
C LEU A 449 19.43 31.36 24.81
N PRO A 450 19.25 32.70 24.88
CA PRO A 450 18.60 33.34 26.01
C PRO A 450 17.09 33.13 25.96
N ASN A 451 16.57 32.75 27.12
CA ASN A 451 15.17 32.75 27.51
C ASN A 451 14.56 34.16 27.41
N MET A 452 13.44 34.32 26.70
CA MET A 452 12.53 35.46 26.88
C MET A 452 11.09 34.94 26.98
N GLY A 453 10.46 35.32 28.09
CA GLY A 453 9.10 34.98 28.48
C GLY A 453 8.01 35.76 27.71
N PRO A 454 6.75 35.64 28.14
CA PRO A 454 5.60 35.61 27.24
C PRO A 454 4.80 36.90 27.28
N GLU A 455 4.59 37.60 26.16
CA GLU A 455 3.43 38.50 25.99
C GLU A 455 2.97 38.60 24.53
N GLY A 456 1.71 38.21 24.32
CA GLY A 456 0.70 39.04 23.66
C GLY A 456 0.87 39.41 22.18
N GLY A 457 0.29 38.59 21.30
CA GLY A 457 -0.53 39.11 20.19
C GLY A 457 0.05 39.04 18.78
N SER A 458 -0.22 37.94 18.07
CA SER A 458 -0.71 37.97 16.69
C SER A 458 -1.20 36.57 16.28
N LEU A 459 -2.52 36.42 16.27
CA LEU A 459 -3.23 35.23 15.79
C LEU A 459 -3.24 35.18 14.25
N ASN A 460 -3.28 33.95 13.72
CA ASN A 460 -3.74 33.56 12.38
C ASN A 460 -2.72 33.43 11.23
N ARG A 461 -1.61 32.72 11.45
CA ARG A 461 -0.97 31.96 10.33
C ARG A 461 -0.51 30.53 10.69
N GLY A 462 -0.34 30.22 11.98
CA GLY A 462 -0.05 28.85 12.44
C GLY A 462 -1.27 27.91 12.57
N SER A 463 -2.49 28.46 12.56
CA SER A 463 -3.72 27.67 12.75
C SER A 463 -4.06 26.80 11.53
N ASN A 464 -3.81 27.27 10.31
CA ASN A 464 -4.21 26.52 9.12
C ASN A 464 -3.34 25.28 8.90
N HIS A 465 -2.04 25.34 9.25
CA HIS A 465 -1.17 24.17 9.15
C HIS A 465 -1.46 23.13 10.23
N ASN A 466 -1.79 23.56 11.45
CA ASN A 466 -2.16 22.67 12.55
C ASN A 466 -3.59 22.11 12.37
N VAL A 467 -4.53 22.88 11.82
CA VAL A 467 -5.87 22.39 11.46
C VAL A 467 -5.80 21.44 10.26
N ASN A 468 -4.95 21.72 9.26
CA ASN A 468 -4.74 20.79 8.15
C ASN A 468 -4.02 19.52 8.61
N ASP A 469 -3.04 19.60 9.50
CA ASP A 469 -2.39 18.43 10.13
C ASP A 469 -3.39 17.65 11.01
N ALA A 470 -4.22 18.32 11.80
CA ALA A 470 -5.27 17.68 12.58
C ALA A 470 -6.33 17.01 11.67
N ARG A 471 -6.73 17.66 10.58
CA ARG A 471 -7.62 17.08 9.56
C ARG A 471 -6.97 15.87 8.90
N LEU A 472 -5.71 15.96 8.50
CA LEU A 472 -4.97 14.83 7.92
C LEU A 472 -4.81 13.68 8.91
N ARG A 473 -4.60 13.97 10.20
CA ARG A 473 -4.57 12.95 11.27
C ARG A 473 -5.94 12.32 11.49
N ILE A 474 -7.02 13.08 11.38
CA ILE A 474 -8.40 12.56 11.42
C ILE A 474 -8.66 11.69 10.19
N ASP A 475 -8.24 12.11 9.00
CA ASP A 475 -8.38 11.34 7.75
C ASP A 475 -7.54 10.06 7.81
N ILE A 476 -6.32 10.10 8.35
CA ILE A 476 -5.49 8.92 8.58
C ILE A 476 -6.12 8.00 9.63
N ALA A 477 -6.68 8.54 10.72
CA ALA A 477 -7.33 7.75 11.76
C ALA A 477 -8.60 7.07 11.25
N THR A 478 -9.42 7.78 10.47
CA THR A 478 -10.64 7.25 9.85
C THR A 478 -10.32 6.22 8.76
N LEU A 479 -9.29 6.45 7.93
CA LEU A 479 -8.77 5.44 6.99
C LEU A 479 -8.28 4.19 7.72
N LYS A 480 -7.54 4.34 8.82
CA LYS A 480 -7.06 3.23 9.64
C LYS A 480 -8.21 2.44 10.27
N GLU A 481 -9.24 3.12 10.76
CA GLU A 481 -10.46 2.49 11.26
C GLU A 481 -11.21 1.74 10.15
N SER A 482 -11.33 2.34 8.95
CA SER A 482 -11.94 1.68 7.79
C SER A 482 -11.17 0.43 7.33
N MET A 483 -9.83 0.48 7.37
CA MET A 483 -8.98 -0.67 7.07
C MET A 483 -9.16 -1.79 8.09
N GLN A 484 -9.17 -1.46 9.39
CA GLN A 484 -9.41 -2.46 10.44
C GLN A 484 -10.81 -3.07 10.36
N ASN A 485 -11.82 -2.28 9.99
CA ASN A 485 -13.17 -2.78 9.73
C ASN A 485 -13.21 -3.71 8.50
N LEU A 486 -12.50 -3.39 7.43
CA LEU A 486 -12.37 -4.23 6.23
C LEU A 486 -11.62 -5.55 6.54
N GLU A 487 -10.59 -5.51 7.37
CA GLU A 487 -9.85 -6.69 7.81
C GLU A 487 -10.75 -7.62 8.63
N ARG A 488 -11.51 -7.07 9.58
CA ARG A 488 -12.49 -7.82 10.38
C ARG A 488 -13.59 -8.42 9.51
N LEU A 489 -14.11 -7.65 8.56
CA LEU A 489 -15.10 -8.11 7.60
C LEU A 489 -14.56 -9.25 6.71
N THR A 490 -13.33 -9.11 6.20
CA THR A 490 -12.67 -10.14 5.40
C THR A 490 -12.45 -11.42 6.21
N PHE A 491 -12.12 -11.28 7.49
CA PHE A 491 -12.03 -12.39 8.43
C PHE A 491 -13.38 -13.08 8.62
N ASP A 492 -14.47 -12.32 8.83
CA ASP A 492 -15.81 -12.86 9.01
C ASP A 492 -16.32 -13.59 7.74
N ILE A 493 -16.06 -13.05 6.54
CA ILE A 493 -16.37 -13.72 5.26
C ILE A 493 -15.59 -15.04 5.13
N ARG A 494 -14.30 -15.04 5.47
CA ARG A 494 -13.47 -16.27 5.44
C ARG A 494 -13.97 -17.30 6.45
N LYS A 495 -14.32 -16.87 7.66
CA LYS A 495 -14.89 -17.71 8.71
C LYS A 495 -16.21 -18.34 8.24
N LEU A 496 -17.12 -17.56 7.67
CA LEU A 496 -18.39 -18.06 7.10
C LEU A 496 -18.16 -19.09 5.99
N ARG A 497 -17.21 -18.82 5.09
CA ARG A 497 -16.83 -19.77 4.03
C ARG A 497 -16.31 -21.09 4.60
N VAL A 498 -15.46 -21.05 5.61
CA VAL A 498 -14.93 -22.26 6.27
C VAL A 498 -16.05 -23.03 6.98
N SER A 499 -16.93 -22.35 7.72
CA SER A 499 -18.11 -22.94 8.36
C SER A 499 -19.06 -23.61 7.36
N LEU A 500 -19.28 -22.99 6.20
CA LEU A 500 -20.10 -23.54 5.12
C LEU A 500 -19.45 -24.80 4.50
N ILE A 501 -18.13 -24.80 4.34
CA ILE A 501 -17.36 -25.98 3.88
C ILE A 501 -17.43 -27.11 4.92
N GLN A 502 -17.31 -26.81 6.20
CA GLN A 502 -17.47 -27.79 7.27
C GLN A 502 -18.88 -28.38 7.31
N ALA A 503 -19.92 -27.54 7.16
CA ALA A 503 -21.30 -27.99 7.03
C ALA A 503 -21.52 -28.87 5.79
N LYS A 504 -20.77 -28.63 4.70
CA LYS A 504 -20.78 -29.49 3.51
C LYS A 504 -20.12 -30.85 3.79
N HIS A 505 -19.00 -30.88 4.52
CA HIS A 505 -18.30 -32.13 4.87
C HIS A 505 -19.05 -32.98 5.90
N ALA A 506 -19.69 -32.34 6.90
CA ALA A 506 -20.55 -33.01 7.87
C ALA A 506 -21.77 -33.71 7.24
N ARG A 507 -22.14 -33.37 6.00
CA ARG A 507 -23.19 -34.04 5.21
C ARG A 507 -22.71 -35.26 4.43
N SER A 508 -21.39 -35.42 4.26
CA SER A 508 -20.80 -36.56 3.55
C SER A 508 -20.70 -37.80 4.43
N SER A 509 -20.79 -37.65 5.75
CA SER A 509 -20.99 -38.76 6.69
C SER A 509 -22.47 -39.18 6.69
N LYS A 510 -22.72 -40.45 7.03
CA LYS A 510 -23.95 -41.19 6.71
C LYS A 510 -25.24 -40.72 7.43
N SER A 511 -25.23 -39.68 8.27
CA SER A 511 -26.43 -39.15 8.97
C SER A 511 -26.78 -37.74 8.46
N ALA A 512 -27.98 -37.58 7.89
CA ALA A 512 -28.55 -36.26 7.61
C ALA A 512 -29.23 -35.76 8.88
N ASP A 513 -28.47 -35.17 9.79
CA ASP A 513 -28.96 -34.76 11.10
C ASP A 513 -29.63 -33.36 11.07
N PRO A 514 -30.69 -33.14 11.89
CA PRO A 514 -31.31 -31.82 12.07
C PRO A 514 -30.35 -30.77 12.63
N SER A 515 -29.20 -31.20 13.18
CA SER A 515 -28.10 -30.33 13.59
C SER A 515 -27.49 -29.57 12.42
N THR A 516 -27.40 -30.18 11.22
CA THR A 516 -26.83 -29.53 10.03
C THR A 516 -27.71 -28.39 9.50
N MET A 517 -29.02 -28.47 9.72
CA MET A 517 -29.97 -27.44 9.33
C MET A 517 -29.87 -26.22 10.25
N LYS A 518 -29.74 -26.43 11.56
CA LYS A 518 -29.50 -25.36 12.55
C LYS A 518 -28.18 -24.62 12.29
N VAL A 519 -27.13 -25.35 11.90
CA VAL A 519 -25.82 -24.76 11.53
C VAL A 519 -25.93 -23.92 10.26
N LEU A 520 -26.69 -24.36 9.26
CA LEU A 520 -26.94 -23.58 8.04
C LEU A 520 -27.77 -22.32 8.31
N ASP A 521 -28.76 -22.39 9.20
CA ASP A 521 -29.57 -21.23 9.60
C ASP A 521 -28.74 -20.18 10.34
N GLU A 522 -27.82 -20.62 11.21
CA GLU A 522 -26.89 -19.72 11.90
C GLU A 522 -25.89 -19.05 10.93
N ILE A 523 -25.40 -19.80 9.93
CA ILE A 523 -24.53 -19.26 8.88
C ILE A 523 -25.27 -18.20 8.05
N ILE A 524 -26.54 -18.43 7.70
CA ILE A 524 -27.35 -17.44 6.95
C ILE A 524 -27.54 -16.17 7.78
N ARG A 525 -27.89 -16.32 9.06
CA ARG A 525 -28.08 -15.19 9.98
C ARG A 525 -26.80 -14.38 10.18
N GLU A 526 -25.66 -15.04 10.35
CA GLU A 526 -24.34 -14.37 10.50
C GLU A 526 -23.93 -13.70 9.17
N ALA A 527 -24.20 -14.30 8.01
CA ALA A 527 -23.97 -13.69 6.71
C ALA A 527 -24.87 -12.47 6.43
N GLU A 528 -26.14 -12.50 6.85
CA GLU A 528 -27.05 -11.35 6.77
C GLU A 528 -26.57 -10.18 7.63
N MET A 529 -26.05 -10.45 8.84
CA MET A 529 -25.43 -9.43 9.69
C MET A 529 -24.19 -8.80 9.04
N VAL A 530 -23.37 -9.61 8.36
CA VAL A 530 -22.19 -9.14 7.61
C VAL A 530 -22.60 -8.28 6.41
N LYS A 531 -23.68 -8.64 5.71
CA LYS A 531 -24.26 -7.82 4.62
C LYS A 531 -24.77 -6.47 5.12
N ILE A 532 -25.42 -6.44 6.29
CA ILE A 532 -25.87 -5.21 6.94
C ILE A 532 -24.67 -4.35 7.37
N ALA A 533 -23.62 -4.96 7.91
CA ALA A 533 -22.40 -4.22 8.29
C ALA A 533 -21.68 -3.61 7.07
N LEU A 534 -21.61 -4.34 5.95
CA LEU A 534 -21.06 -3.85 4.68
C LEU A 534 -21.82 -2.68 4.09
N SER A 535 -23.15 -2.71 4.18
CA SER A 535 -24.01 -1.60 3.73
C SER A 535 -24.01 -0.41 4.69
N ALA A 536 -23.76 -0.64 5.98
CA ALA A 536 -23.65 0.43 6.99
C ALA A 536 -22.26 1.11 7.06
N ALA A 537 -21.21 0.46 6.53
CA ALA A 537 -19.83 0.98 6.55
C ALA A 537 -19.52 1.99 5.41
N LEU A 538 -20.53 2.42 4.64
CA LEU A 538 -20.38 3.37 3.54
C LEU A 538 -20.20 4.81 4.05
N PRO A 539 -19.17 5.55 3.60
CA PRO A 539 -19.14 7.00 3.72
C PRO A 539 -20.10 7.63 2.69
N LEU A 540 -21.16 8.30 3.17
CA LEU A 540 -22.09 9.13 2.36
C LEU A 540 -21.46 10.42 1.80
N SER A 541 -20.14 10.49 1.58
CA SER A 541 -19.48 11.78 1.40
C SER A 541 -18.31 11.76 0.42
N TRP A 542 -18.55 11.33 -0.82
CA TRP A 542 -17.79 11.78 -2.00
C TRP A 542 -18.75 12.05 -3.16
N SER A 543 -19.62 13.05 -2.97
CA SER A 543 -20.27 13.79 -4.05
C SER A 543 -20.13 15.27 -3.71
N GLY A 544 -18.93 15.81 -3.97
CA GLY A 544 -18.76 17.25 -4.11
C GLY A 544 -19.38 17.64 -5.44
N GLY A 545 -20.57 18.24 -5.37
CA GLY A 545 -21.25 18.82 -6.53
C GLY A 545 -20.59 20.12 -6.93
N GLU A 546 -20.35 20.29 -8.23
CA GLU A 546 -20.39 21.57 -8.92
C GLU A 546 -20.50 21.32 -10.44
N GLY A 547 -21.50 21.92 -11.09
CA GLY A 547 -21.57 21.99 -12.57
C GLY A 547 -22.83 21.44 -13.21
N ASP A 548 -23.98 22.04 -12.89
CA ASP A 548 -25.19 22.03 -13.69
C ASP A 548 -24.90 22.56 -15.11
N LEU A 549 -25.44 21.94 -16.17
CA LEU A 549 -25.90 22.58 -17.42
C LEU A 549 -26.44 21.55 -18.44
N ALA A 550 -27.76 21.64 -18.62
CA ALA A 550 -28.51 21.52 -19.87
C ALA A 550 -28.79 20.12 -20.49
N ALA A 551 -29.99 19.66 -20.13
CA ALA A 551 -30.93 18.85 -20.89
C ALA A 551 -30.82 18.84 -22.42
N SER A 552 -31.04 17.65 -23.01
CA SER A 552 -31.89 17.49 -24.19
C SER A 552 -32.44 16.06 -24.28
N SER A 553 -33.71 15.94 -23.89
CA SER A 553 -34.77 14.98 -24.24
C SER A 553 -34.45 13.78 -25.16
N SER A 554 -34.85 12.58 -24.70
CA SER A 554 -35.91 11.80 -25.37
C SER A 554 -36.48 10.74 -24.43
N ASP A 555 -37.79 10.81 -24.22
CA ASP A 555 -38.59 9.87 -23.44
C ASP A 555 -38.52 8.44 -23.97
N THR A 556 -38.47 7.46 -23.05
CA THR A 556 -39.27 6.22 -23.13
C THR A 556 -39.28 5.48 -21.77
N ILE A 557 -40.41 5.60 -21.08
CA ILE A 557 -41.11 4.55 -20.29
C ILE A 557 -40.29 3.75 -19.25
N SER A 558 -40.35 4.25 -18.01
CA SER A 558 -40.54 3.56 -16.72
C SER A 558 -40.34 2.04 -16.63
N ILE A 559 -39.27 1.61 -15.95
CA ILE A 559 -39.31 0.57 -14.92
C ILE A 559 -38.36 1.01 -13.79
N SER A 560 -38.90 1.07 -12.58
CA SER A 560 -38.25 1.26 -11.27
C SER A 560 -36.74 0.98 -11.21
N GLU A 561 -35.93 2.03 -11.16
CA GLU A 561 -34.54 1.97 -10.69
C GLU A 561 -34.53 2.28 -9.19
N GLU A 562 -34.41 1.23 -8.37
CA GLU A 562 -33.96 1.37 -6.99
C GLU A 562 -32.52 1.90 -7.00
N ASN A 563 -32.32 3.07 -6.39
CA ASN A 563 -31.06 3.56 -5.80
C ASN A 563 -29.76 3.05 -6.43
N ASN A 564 -29.41 3.56 -7.62
CA ASN A 564 -28.02 3.54 -8.06
C ASN A 564 -27.23 4.65 -7.33
N GLU A 565 -27.12 4.55 -6.02
CA GLU A 565 -25.97 5.09 -5.31
C GLU A 565 -24.76 4.34 -5.85
N LYS A 566 -23.84 5.05 -6.51
CA LYS A 566 -22.59 4.46 -7.01
C LYS A 566 -21.79 3.94 -5.82
N MET A 567 -22.04 2.69 -5.47
CA MET A 567 -21.34 1.95 -4.44
C MET A 567 -19.87 1.82 -4.86
N ASP A 568 -18.96 2.03 -3.92
CA ASP A 568 -17.53 1.81 -4.15
C ASP A 568 -17.30 0.37 -4.66
N PRO A 569 -16.50 0.16 -5.73
CA PRO A 569 -16.31 -1.15 -6.35
C PRO A 569 -15.79 -2.23 -5.37
N VAL A 570 -15.05 -1.85 -4.33
CA VAL A 570 -14.55 -2.80 -3.31
C VAL A 570 -15.68 -3.25 -2.38
N SER A 571 -16.54 -2.32 -1.98
CA SER A 571 -17.73 -2.60 -1.16
C SER A 571 -18.78 -3.41 -1.93
N ALA A 572 -18.96 -3.12 -3.23
CA ALA A 572 -19.82 -3.90 -4.13
C ALA A 572 -19.35 -5.36 -4.23
N ALA A 573 -18.06 -5.60 -4.44
CA ALA A 573 -17.49 -6.94 -4.45
C ALA A 573 -17.64 -7.66 -3.10
N GLY A 574 -17.52 -6.94 -1.98
CA GLY A 574 -17.76 -7.45 -0.63
C GLY A 574 -19.20 -7.96 -0.44
N ILE A 575 -20.18 -7.18 -0.89
CA ILE A 575 -21.61 -7.53 -0.82
C ILE A 575 -21.93 -8.72 -1.72
N GLU A 576 -21.42 -8.74 -2.96
CA GLU A 576 -21.59 -9.88 -3.88
C GLU A 576 -21.04 -11.19 -3.28
N MET A 577 -19.87 -11.14 -2.63
CA MET A 577 -19.29 -12.33 -1.97
C MET A 577 -20.18 -12.87 -0.84
N VAL A 578 -20.82 -12.00 -0.06
CA VAL A 578 -21.72 -12.39 1.03
C VAL A 578 -23.03 -12.93 0.48
N GLU A 579 -23.56 -12.34 -0.59
CA GLU A 579 -24.76 -12.84 -1.27
C GLU A 579 -24.56 -14.23 -1.87
N LEU A 580 -23.38 -14.50 -2.45
CA LEU A 580 -23.02 -15.83 -2.92
C LEU A 580 -22.94 -16.86 -1.78
N LEU A 581 -22.47 -16.45 -0.59
CA LEU A 581 -22.46 -17.32 0.59
C LEU A 581 -23.87 -17.64 1.11
N ILE A 582 -24.75 -16.64 1.16
CA ILE A 582 -26.16 -16.80 1.53
C ILE A 582 -26.86 -17.76 0.54
N LEU A 583 -26.70 -17.53 -0.76
CA LEU A 583 -27.26 -18.37 -1.81
C LEU A 583 -26.75 -19.81 -1.72
N ALA A 584 -25.45 -20.01 -1.50
CA ALA A 584 -24.87 -21.33 -1.33
C ALA A 584 -25.43 -22.06 -0.09
N ALA A 585 -25.61 -21.36 1.03
CA ALA A 585 -26.21 -21.92 2.24
C ALA A 585 -27.69 -22.29 2.04
N GLN A 586 -28.46 -21.47 1.33
CA GLN A 586 -29.86 -21.73 0.99
C GLN A 586 -30.02 -22.95 0.06
N ILE A 587 -29.20 -23.05 -1.00
CA ILE A 587 -29.18 -24.23 -1.88
C ILE A 587 -28.81 -25.49 -1.08
N MET A 588 -27.87 -25.37 -0.15
CA MET A 588 -27.51 -26.47 0.73
C MET A 588 -28.69 -26.89 1.61
N LYS A 589 -29.43 -25.94 2.18
CA LYS A 589 -30.63 -26.18 3.01
C LYS A 589 -31.76 -26.85 2.21
N GLU A 590 -32.08 -26.36 1.01
CA GLU A 590 -33.12 -26.93 0.14
C GLU A 590 -32.83 -28.40 -0.21
N ARG A 591 -31.56 -28.72 -0.45
CA ARG A 591 -31.12 -30.12 -0.70
C ARG A 591 -31.27 -31.02 0.53
N VAL A 592 -31.12 -30.48 1.75
CA VAL A 592 -31.36 -31.24 2.99
C VAL A 592 -32.85 -31.57 3.13
N VAL A 593 -33.72 -30.58 2.92
CA VAL A 593 -35.18 -30.74 2.97
C VAL A 593 -35.64 -31.80 1.95
N LYS A 594 -35.22 -31.70 0.68
CA LYS A 594 -35.54 -32.70 -0.36
C LYS A 594 -35.08 -34.12 0.00
N LYS A 595 -33.97 -34.27 0.75
CA LYS A 595 -33.47 -35.58 1.18
C LYS A 595 -34.30 -36.14 2.34
N MET A 596 -34.72 -35.31 3.29
CA MET A 596 -35.64 -35.69 4.37
C MET A 596 -37.01 -36.09 3.81
N GLU A 597 -37.57 -35.33 2.87
CA GLU A 597 -38.84 -35.67 2.20
C GLU A 597 -38.78 -37.00 1.46
N LYS A 598 -37.67 -37.29 0.75
CA LYS A 598 -37.45 -38.58 0.09
C LYS A 598 -37.34 -39.73 1.09
N ARG A 599 -36.78 -39.48 2.28
CA ARG A 599 -36.70 -40.48 3.36
C ARG A 599 -38.07 -40.76 3.95
N ASN A 600 -38.83 -39.73 4.31
CA ASN A 600 -40.20 -39.87 4.83
C ASN A 600 -41.12 -40.58 3.82
N ARG A 601 -40.98 -40.28 2.52
CA ARG A 601 -41.72 -40.99 1.46
C ARG A 601 -41.33 -42.47 1.30
N ARG A 602 -40.11 -42.86 1.69
CA ARG A 602 -39.69 -44.28 1.70
C ARG A 602 -40.18 -44.99 2.95
N GLU A 603 -40.10 -44.34 4.11
CA GLU A 603 -40.61 -44.87 5.38
C GLU A 603 -42.14 -45.06 5.31
N ASN A 604 -42.88 -44.11 4.73
CA ASN A 604 -44.34 -44.25 4.50
C ASN A 604 -44.73 -45.26 3.39
N ARG A 605 -43.79 -45.80 2.61
CA ARG A 605 -44.04 -46.90 1.65
C ARG A 605 -43.69 -48.27 2.22
N LEU A 606 -42.96 -48.29 3.33
CA LEU A 606 -42.53 -49.50 4.04
C LEU A 606 -43.48 -49.84 5.21
N GLN A 607 -44.27 -48.87 5.66
CA GLN A 607 -45.49 -49.06 6.46
C GLN A 607 -46.67 -49.29 5.50
#